data_AF-A0A8C5G895-F1
#
_entry.id   AF-A0A8C5G895-F1
#
_cell.length_a   1.000
_cell.length_b   1.000
_cell.length_c   1.000
_cell.angle_alpha   90.00
_cell.angle_beta   90.00
_cell.angle_gamma   90.00
#
_symmetry.space_group_name_H-M   'P 1'
#
loop_
_entity.id
_entity.type
_entity.pdbx_description
1 polymer ?
#
loop_
_entity_poly.entity_id
_entity_poly.type
_entity_poly.pdbx_seq_one_letter_code
_entity_poly.pdbx_strand_id
1 'polypeptide(L)'
;MAADVKCYVISCTVCQFTKPCQKKSAGFMVLIVPQKPWEYVGVDFVGPLPCSPAGNAYLIVFVDYLTKWVEASAVREATSQVAAGKFVTDIFARHGAPTYLISDRGSPFVSELFEHVVSALGSVHRLTTAYHPQTNATECVNRTLKTAIHAYVGDKHTSWDKYLPQICFVLRTAPHDSTGLSPSMMPYGRELDTPLDLITQPPSDDIDKPGVPYPETLRASLQEAHDHARAALDYSHDRQKHYYDLRRRHATFSVGDLVRVKTHPRSDLLYNFTAKLAPLFEGPLHVTQRLSDVNYRLSWVDSGADAGVYHVVNICTNLHLSRSFILPQC
;
A
#
# COMPACT_ATOMS: atom_id res chain seq x y z
N MET A 1 -37.04 -9.28 32.10
CA MET A 1 -36.45 -7.95 32.37
C MET A 1 -35.05 -7.78 31.76
N ALA A 2 -33.99 -8.42 32.26
CA ALA A 2 -32.64 -8.20 31.70
C ALA A 2 -32.52 -8.59 30.20
N ALA A 3 -33.19 -9.66 29.78
CA ALA A 3 -33.26 -10.07 28.39
C ALA A 3 -34.00 -9.04 27.51
N ASP A 4 -35.14 -8.51 27.99
CA ASP A 4 -35.94 -7.53 27.25
C ASP A 4 -35.19 -6.20 27.08
N VAL A 5 -34.52 -5.74 28.15
CA VAL A 5 -33.63 -4.56 28.09
C VAL A 5 -32.50 -4.79 27.10
N LYS A 6 -31.88 -5.98 27.11
CA LYS A 6 -30.84 -6.34 26.15
C LYS A 6 -31.37 -6.32 24.72
N CYS A 7 -32.54 -6.93 24.46
CA CYS A 7 -33.19 -6.91 23.15
C CYS A 7 -33.47 -5.48 22.67
N TYR A 8 -34.04 -4.64 23.54
CA TYR A 8 -34.31 -3.23 23.23
C TYR A 8 -33.05 -2.44 22.90
N VAL A 9 -31.99 -2.57 23.71
CA VAL A 9 -30.71 -1.88 23.47
C VAL A 9 -30.05 -2.38 22.18
N ILE A 10 -30.18 -3.67 21.88
CA ILE A 10 -29.66 -4.27 20.65
C ILE A 10 -30.43 -3.78 19.41
N SER A 11 -31.76 -3.61 19.47
CA SER A 11 -32.58 -3.10 18.36
C SER A 11 -32.63 -1.57 18.25
N CYS A 12 -32.17 -0.84 19.26
CA CYS A 12 -32.18 0.62 19.27
C CYS A 12 -31.21 1.20 18.24
N THR A 13 -31.73 1.92 17.24
CA THR A 13 -30.96 2.56 16.16
C THR A 13 -29.90 3.52 16.68
N VAL A 14 -30.26 4.39 17.63
CA VAL A 14 -29.32 5.34 18.24
C VAL A 14 -28.15 4.60 18.89
N CYS A 15 -28.42 3.52 19.65
CA CYS A 15 -27.37 2.71 20.26
C CYS A 15 -26.51 2.00 19.21
N GLN A 16 -27.10 1.53 18.12
CA GLN A 16 -26.40 0.87 17.03
C GLN A 16 -25.40 1.79 16.32
N PHE A 17 -25.72 3.07 16.12
CA PHE A 17 -24.85 4.01 15.42
C PHE A 17 -23.86 4.79 16.30
N THR A 18 -24.12 4.90 17.61
CA THR A 18 -23.28 5.69 18.53
C THR A 18 -22.34 4.86 19.41
N LYS A 19 -22.70 3.62 19.78
CA LYS A 19 -21.88 2.83 20.69
C LYS A 19 -20.66 2.25 19.97
N PRO A 20 -19.43 2.44 20.51
CA PRO A 20 -18.24 1.83 19.92
C PRO A 20 -18.28 0.31 20.03
N CYS A 21 -17.69 -0.36 19.05
CA CYS A 21 -17.49 -1.81 19.10
C CYS A 21 -16.34 -2.14 20.06
N GLN A 22 -16.63 -2.86 21.15
CA GLN A 22 -15.61 -3.30 22.12
C GLN A 22 -14.88 -4.59 21.72
N LYS A 23 -15.21 -5.18 20.57
CA LYS A 23 -14.51 -6.38 20.06
C LYS A 23 -13.16 -5.98 19.47
N LYS A 24 -12.20 -6.91 19.48
CA LYS A 24 -10.95 -6.79 18.70
C LYS A 24 -11.26 -6.42 17.24
N SER A 25 -10.37 -5.66 16.63
CA SER A 25 -10.47 -5.27 15.22
C SER A 25 -10.54 -6.51 14.33
N ALA A 26 -11.45 -6.50 13.35
CA ALA A 26 -11.60 -7.57 12.40
C ALA A 26 -10.50 -7.56 11.33
N GLY A 27 -10.28 -8.72 10.71
CA GLY A 27 -9.41 -8.91 9.55
C GLY A 27 -8.03 -9.40 9.93
N PHE A 28 -7.68 -10.59 9.44
CA PHE A 28 -6.31 -11.10 9.48
C PHE A 28 -5.50 -10.50 8.34
N MET A 29 -4.18 -10.51 8.49
CA MET A 29 -3.30 -9.98 7.46
C MET A 29 -3.30 -10.90 6.23
N VAL A 30 -3.65 -10.34 5.09
CA VAL A 30 -3.39 -10.94 3.78
C VAL A 30 -2.00 -10.52 3.37
N LEU A 31 -1.21 -11.41 2.76
CA LEU A 31 0.17 -11.17 2.33
C LEU A 31 0.23 -11.04 0.79
N ILE A 32 1.07 -10.12 0.30
CA ILE A 32 1.50 -10.12 -1.10
C ILE A 32 2.83 -10.87 -1.11
N VAL A 33 2.89 -11.93 -1.90
CA VAL A 33 4.09 -12.76 -2.03
C VAL A 33 4.59 -12.62 -3.47
N PRO A 34 5.47 -11.65 -3.75
CA PRO A 34 5.98 -11.46 -5.10
C PRO A 34 6.92 -12.62 -5.46
N GLN A 35 6.77 -13.17 -6.67
CA GLN A 35 7.53 -14.32 -7.16
C GLN A 35 8.66 -13.94 -8.10
N LYS A 36 8.54 -12.79 -8.79
CA LYS A 36 9.56 -12.30 -9.73
C LYS A 36 9.76 -10.77 -9.59
N PRO A 37 10.93 -10.24 -10.00
CA PRO A 37 11.15 -8.81 -10.06
C PRO A 37 10.08 -8.13 -10.92
N TRP A 38 9.64 -6.95 -10.50
CA TRP A 38 8.61 -6.15 -11.18
C TRP A 38 7.25 -6.84 -11.28
N GLU A 39 6.96 -7.85 -10.45
CA GLU A 39 5.60 -8.39 -10.39
C GLU A 39 4.64 -7.45 -9.67
N TYR A 40 5.05 -6.97 -8.50
CA TYR A 40 4.27 -6.07 -7.66
C TYR A 40 5.08 -4.80 -7.41
N VAL A 41 4.57 -3.68 -7.91
CA VAL A 41 5.17 -2.36 -7.69
C VAL A 41 4.21 -1.51 -6.91
N GLY A 42 4.68 -0.90 -5.83
CA GLY A 42 3.92 0.12 -5.12
C GLY A 42 4.31 1.51 -5.61
N VAL A 43 3.33 2.40 -5.72
CA VAL A 43 3.54 3.83 -6.03
C VAL A 43 2.92 4.70 -4.94
N ASP A 44 3.62 5.77 -4.57
CA ASP A 44 3.12 6.76 -3.62
C ASP A 44 3.69 8.16 -3.91
N PHE A 45 2.96 9.19 -3.50
CA PHE A 45 3.44 10.57 -3.48
C PHE A 45 3.86 10.96 -2.06
N VAL A 46 5.06 11.54 -1.94
CA VAL A 46 5.53 12.14 -0.69
C VAL A 46 5.53 13.65 -0.83
N GLY A 47 4.72 14.32 -0.01
CA GLY A 47 4.70 15.78 0.07
C GLY A 47 3.45 16.33 0.76
N PRO A 48 3.24 17.66 0.71
CA PRO A 48 4.16 18.65 0.13
C PRO A 48 5.46 18.79 0.93
N LEU A 49 6.58 18.98 0.22
CA LEU A 49 7.90 19.33 0.73
C LEU A 49 8.20 20.81 0.47
N PRO A 50 9.17 21.42 1.17
CA PRO A 50 9.62 22.78 0.87
C PRO A 50 9.99 22.92 -0.61
N CYS A 51 9.45 23.94 -1.28
CA CYS A 51 9.68 24.12 -2.72
C CYS A 51 11.17 24.29 -3.01
N SER A 52 11.71 23.48 -3.93
CA SER A 52 13.10 23.59 -4.34
C SER A 52 13.32 24.75 -5.33
N PRO A 53 14.57 25.19 -5.57
CA PRO A 53 14.87 26.17 -6.61
C PRO A 53 14.42 25.77 -8.02
N ALA A 54 14.26 24.46 -8.29
CA ALA A 54 13.74 23.95 -9.56
C ALA A 54 12.19 23.94 -9.64
N GLY A 55 11.52 24.33 -8.55
CA GLY A 55 10.07 24.36 -8.40
C GLY A 55 9.47 23.03 -7.93
N ASN A 56 10.28 22.07 -7.47
CA ASN A 56 9.79 20.76 -7.04
C ASN A 56 9.22 20.85 -5.62
N ALA A 57 8.05 20.24 -5.40
CA ALA A 57 7.37 20.23 -4.11
C ALA A 57 6.90 18.84 -3.67
N TYR A 58 7.00 17.83 -4.54
CA TYR A 58 6.59 16.46 -4.25
C TYR A 58 7.62 15.47 -4.77
N LEU A 59 7.60 14.27 -4.20
CA LEU A 59 8.30 13.10 -4.69
C LEU A 59 7.27 12.09 -5.15
N ILE A 60 7.49 11.48 -6.31
CA ILE A 60 6.83 10.22 -6.66
C ILE A 60 7.83 9.09 -6.44
N VAL A 61 7.40 8.04 -5.75
CA VAL A 61 8.25 6.90 -5.38
C VAL A 61 7.59 5.63 -5.89
N PHE A 62 8.35 4.81 -6.62
CA PHE A 62 7.99 3.47 -7.01
C PHE A 62 8.90 2.47 -6.32
N VAL A 63 8.33 1.37 -5.81
CA VAL A 63 9.06 0.34 -5.08
C VAL A 63 8.68 -1.03 -5.60
N ASP A 64 9.65 -1.81 -6.07
CA ASP A 64 9.45 -3.22 -6.39
C ASP A 64 9.40 -4.07 -5.11
N TYR A 65 8.38 -4.92 -4.98
CA TYR A 65 8.13 -5.64 -3.73
C TYR A 65 9.10 -6.80 -3.50
N LEU A 66 9.65 -7.41 -4.56
CA LEU A 66 10.61 -8.50 -4.41
C LEU A 66 12.01 -7.94 -4.15
N THR A 67 12.52 -7.16 -5.10
CA THR A 67 13.89 -6.67 -5.10
C THR A 67 14.11 -5.51 -4.13
N LYS A 68 13.03 -4.87 -3.66
CA LYS A 68 13.08 -3.62 -2.89
C LYS A 68 13.74 -2.48 -3.67
N TRP A 69 13.80 -2.60 -5.01
CA TRP A 69 14.31 -1.54 -5.87
C TRP A 69 13.44 -0.30 -5.76
N VAL A 70 14.07 0.86 -5.53
CA VAL A 70 13.39 2.15 -5.35
C VAL A 70 13.70 3.05 -6.55
N GLU A 71 12.68 3.57 -7.20
CA GLU A 71 12.77 4.71 -8.14
C GLU A 71 12.06 5.91 -7.52
N ALA A 72 12.77 7.02 -7.35
CA ALA A 72 12.18 8.24 -6.82
C ALA A 72 12.48 9.44 -7.73
N SER A 73 11.47 10.25 -7.98
CA SER A 73 11.53 11.42 -8.85
C SER A 73 10.96 12.65 -8.17
N ALA A 74 11.70 13.76 -8.18
CA ALA A 74 11.19 15.07 -7.77
C ALA A 74 10.24 15.61 -8.83
N VAL A 75 9.08 16.13 -8.39
CA VAL A 75 8.06 16.71 -9.25
C VAL A 75 7.46 17.96 -8.61
N ARG A 76 6.91 18.84 -9.45
CA ARG A 76 6.29 20.11 -9.01
C ARG A 76 4.94 19.91 -8.34
N GLU A 77 4.16 18.95 -8.84
CA GLU A 77 2.78 18.74 -8.44
C GLU A 77 2.46 17.23 -8.38
N ALA A 78 1.57 16.85 -7.46
CA ALA A 78 1.03 15.50 -7.37
C ALA A 78 -0.26 15.41 -8.20
N THR A 79 -0.12 15.27 -9.53
CA THR A 79 -1.24 15.11 -10.48
C THR A 79 -1.18 13.78 -11.19
N SER A 80 -2.31 13.35 -11.77
CA SER A 80 -2.39 12.10 -12.52
C SER A 80 -1.53 12.11 -13.78
N GLN A 81 -1.44 13.26 -14.46
CA GLN A 81 -0.59 13.46 -15.63
C GLN A 81 0.88 13.23 -15.28
N VAL A 82 1.33 13.79 -14.15
CA VAL A 82 2.70 13.61 -13.66
C VAL A 82 2.93 12.15 -13.27
N ALA A 83 2.00 11.52 -12.54
CA ALA A 83 2.11 10.12 -12.15
C ALA A 83 2.20 9.19 -13.35
N ALA A 84 1.33 9.37 -14.34
CA ALA A 84 1.31 8.58 -15.58
C ALA A 84 2.60 8.79 -16.39
N GLY A 85 3.03 10.03 -16.57
CA GLY A 85 4.28 10.34 -17.27
C GLY A 85 5.48 9.70 -16.59
N LYS A 86 5.54 9.76 -15.26
CA LYS A 86 6.63 9.16 -14.48
C LYS A 86 6.59 7.63 -14.46
N PHE A 87 5.41 7.03 -14.46
CA PHE A 87 5.28 5.58 -14.64
C PHE A 87 5.84 5.14 -16.00
N VAL A 88 5.54 5.88 -17.07
CA VAL A 88 6.08 5.59 -18.42
C VAL A 88 7.60 5.74 -18.45
N THR A 89 8.14 6.87 -17.99
CA THR A 89 9.57 7.20 -18.17
C THR A 89 10.49 6.48 -17.19
N ASP A 90 10.05 6.32 -15.95
CA ASP A 90 10.93 5.86 -14.86
C ASP A 90 10.74 4.36 -14.59
N ILE A 91 9.59 3.77 -14.97
CA ILE A 91 9.30 2.35 -14.76
C ILE A 91 9.24 1.62 -16.09
N PHE A 92 8.22 1.87 -16.91
CA PHE A 92 7.99 1.10 -18.13
C PHE A 92 9.19 1.12 -19.08
N ALA A 93 9.73 2.31 -19.37
CA ALA A 93 10.86 2.46 -20.30
C ALA A 93 12.18 1.86 -19.80
N ARG A 94 12.33 1.64 -18.48
CA ARG A 94 13.56 1.13 -17.87
C ARG A 94 13.51 -0.36 -17.57
N HIS A 95 12.37 -0.81 -17.05
CA HIS A 95 12.21 -2.12 -16.43
C HIS A 95 11.13 -2.97 -17.11
N GLY A 96 10.34 -2.38 -18.00
CA GLY A 96 9.14 -2.98 -18.57
C GLY A 96 7.90 -2.79 -17.69
N ALA A 97 6.77 -3.32 -18.16
CA ALA A 97 5.50 -3.21 -17.46
C ALA A 97 5.45 -4.17 -16.27
N PRO A 98 5.19 -3.68 -15.03
CA PRO A 98 4.95 -4.58 -13.93
C PRO A 98 3.63 -5.33 -14.09
N THR A 99 3.47 -6.47 -13.41
CA THR A 99 2.19 -7.22 -13.48
C THR A 99 1.08 -6.49 -12.73
N TYR A 100 1.38 -6.01 -11.52
CA TYR A 100 0.47 -5.28 -10.66
C TYR A 100 1.10 -3.98 -10.19
N LEU A 101 0.38 -2.88 -10.38
CA LEU A 101 0.71 -1.59 -9.78
C LEU A 101 -0.23 -1.33 -8.62
N ILE A 102 0.33 -1.04 -7.44
CA ILE A 102 -0.43 -0.82 -6.21
C ILE A 102 -0.28 0.64 -5.79
N SER A 103 -1.39 1.35 -5.60
CA SER A 103 -1.38 2.72 -5.07
C SER A 103 -2.38 2.88 -3.93
N ASP A 104 -2.32 4.01 -3.25
CA ASP A 104 -3.43 4.46 -2.41
C ASP A 104 -4.60 4.97 -3.26
N ARG A 105 -5.68 5.40 -2.59
CA ARG A 105 -6.85 6.00 -3.23
C ARG A 105 -6.70 7.52 -3.42
N GLY A 106 -5.47 8.03 -3.48
CA GLY A 106 -5.20 9.44 -3.76
C GLY A 106 -5.76 9.86 -5.12
N SER A 107 -6.19 11.12 -5.22
CA SER A 107 -6.79 11.65 -6.46
C SER A 107 -5.91 11.48 -7.72
N PRO A 108 -4.57 11.51 -7.66
CA PRO A 108 -3.74 11.25 -8.85
C PRO A 108 -3.91 9.84 -9.41
N PHE A 109 -4.08 8.85 -8.53
CA PHE A 109 -4.08 7.44 -8.92
C PHE A 109 -5.49 6.93 -9.27
N VAL A 110 -6.55 7.54 -8.74
CA VAL A 110 -7.95 7.15 -9.04
C VAL A 110 -8.46 7.77 -10.36
N SER A 111 -7.65 8.59 -11.03
CA SER A 111 -8.06 9.22 -12.28
C SER A 111 -8.17 8.23 -13.45
N GLU A 112 -9.12 8.48 -14.35
CA GLU A 112 -9.26 7.71 -15.59
C GLU A 112 -7.99 7.73 -16.44
N LEU A 113 -7.29 8.87 -16.50
CA LEU A 113 -6.04 8.97 -17.24
C LEU A 113 -4.99 7.97 -16.75
N PHE A 114 -4.78 7.92 -15.44
CA PHE A 114 -3.77 7.04 -14.85
C PHE A 114 -4.14 5.57 -15.07
N GLU A 115 -5.40 5.21 -14.83
CA GLU A 115 -5.91 3.86 -15.07
C GLU A 115 -5.74 3.42 -16.53
N HIS A 116 -6.08 4.29 -17.49
CA HIS A 116 -5.93 4.01 -18.91
C HIS A 116 -4.46 3.81 -19.30
N VAL A 117 -3.54 4.64 -18.82
CA VAL A 117 -2.11 4.51 -19.13
C VAL A 117 -1.54 3.21 -18.57
N VAL A 118 -1.84 2.89 -17.31
CA VAL A 118 -1.35 1.67 -16.65
C VAL A 118 -1.90 0.43 -17.36
N SER A 119 -3.18 0.42 -17.69
CA SER A 119 -3.83 -0.69 -18.41
C SER A 119 -3.32 -0.84 -19.84
N ALA A 120 -3.13 0.27 -20.57
CA ALA A 120 -2.63 0.26 -21.95
C ALA A 120 -1.20 -0.30 -22.06
N LEU A 121 -0.40 -0.16 -21.00
CA LEU A 121 0.95 -0.72 -20.91
C LEU A 121 0.97 -2.17 -20.40
N GLY A 122 -0.19 -2.77 -20.11
CA GLY A 122 -0.31 -4.17 -19.73
C GLY A 122 -0.22 -4.46 -18.23
N SER A 123 -0.26 -3.43 -17.38
CA SER A 123 -0.26 -3.57 -15.93
C SER A 123 -1.69 -3.54 -15.37
N VAL A 124 -1.96 -4.30 -14.32
CA VAL A 124 -3.23 -4.24 -13.59
C VAL A 124 -3.09 -3.31 -12.39
N HIS A 125 -3.85 -2.22 -12.37
CA HIS A 125 -3.84 -1.27 -11.27
C HIS A 125 -4.73 -1.74 -10.11
N ARG A 126 -4.19 -1.71 -8.88
CA ARG A 126 -4.86 -2.18 -7.66
C ARG A 126 -4.80 -1.09 -6.57
N LEU A 127 -5.97 -0.59 -6.20
CA LEU A 127 -6.09 0.42 -5.14
C LEU A 127 -6.10 -0.23 -3.75
N THR A 128 -5.20 0.21 -2.87
CA THR A 128 -5.20 -0.20 -1.47
C THR A 128 -6.44 0.32 -0.75
N THR A 129 -7.04 -0.51 0.10
CA THR A 129 -8.07 -0.05 1.03
C THR A 129 -7.42 0.68 2.21
N ALA A 130 -8.12 1.62 2.83
CA ALA A 130 -7.62 2.47 3.94
C ALA A 130 -7.01 1.69 5.13
N TYR A 131 -7.21 0.38 5.22
CA TYR A 131 -6.63 -0.51 6.22
C TYR A 131 -5.98 -1.75 5.61
N HIS A 132 -5.17 -1.60 4.55
CA HIS A 132 -4.37 -2.70 4.02
C HIS A 132 -2.95 -2.68 4.64
N PRO A 133 -2.58 -3.64 5.52
CA PRO A 133 -1.23 -3.71 6.08
C PRO A 133 -0.12 -3.93 5.03
N GLN A 134 -0.50 -4.25 3.79
CA GLN A 134 0.40 -4.46 2.66
C GLN A 134 0.92 -3.16 2.03
N THR A 135 0.27 -2.02 2.30
CA THR A 135 0.79 -0.69 1.91
C THR A 135 2.11 -0.36 2.63
N ASN A 136 2.53 -1.21 3.57
CA ASN A 136 3.78 -1.10 4.33
C ASN A 136 5.05 -1.06 3.48
N ALA A 137 5.10 -1.61 2.25
CA ALA A 137 6.33 -1.60 1.47
C ALA A 137 6.71 -0.17 1.02
N THR A 138 5.77 0.55 0.40
CA THR A 138 5.96 1.96 0.03
C THR A 138 6.07 2.84 1.28
N GLU A 139 5.25 2.62 2.32
CA GLU A 139 5.33 3.40 3.56
C GLU A 139 6.68 3.26 4.28
N CYS A 140 7.23 2.03 4.34
CA CYS A 140 8.53 1.78 4.97
C CYS A 140 9.66 2.44 4.17
N VAL A 141 9.65 2.31 2.84
CA VAL A 141 10.63 2.99 1.98
C VAL A 141 10.49 4.51 2.10
N ASN A 142 9.27 5.04 2.12
CA ASN A 142 9.03 6.47 2.27
C ASN A 142 9.54 6.99 3.61
N ARG A 143 9.46 6.20 4.69
CA ARG A 143 10.07 6.54 5.98
C ARG A 143 11.59 6.59 5.87
N THR A 144 12.23 5.56 5.30
CA THR A 144 13.69 5.53 5.12
C THR A 144 14.15 6.68 4.21
N LEU A 145 13.42 6.95 3.13
CA LEU A 145 13.69 8.03 2.20
C LEU A 145 13.58 9.40 2.88
N LYS A 146 12.54 9.64 3.69
CA LYS A 146 12.39 10.86 4.49
C LYS A 146 13.56 11.04 5.46
N THR A 147 13.97 9.97 6.14
CA THR A 147 15.12 10.01 7.05
C THR A 147 16.42 10.33 6.31
N ALA A 148 16.66 9.69 5.16
CA ALA A 148 17.84 9.97 4.34
C ALA A 148 17.85 11.41 3.82
N ILE A 149 16.71 11.91 3.32
CA ILE A 149 16.57 13.30 2.90
C ILE A 149 16.86 14.26 4.06
N HIS A 150 16.30 14.00 5.25
CA HIS A 150 16.55 14.83 6.44
C HIS A 150 18.05 14.88 6.76
N ALA A 151 18.73 13.73 6.74
CA ALA A 151 20.16 13.64 7.04
C ALA A 151 21.03 14.40 6.02
N TYR A 152 20.68 14.33 4.73
CA TYR A 152 21.45 14.99 3.66
C TYR A 152 21.23 16.50 3.59
N VAL A 153 20.02 16.94 3.89
CA VAL A 153 19.61 18.33 3.66
C VAL A 153 20.12 19.27 4.75
N GLY A 154 20.26 18.78 5.99
CA GLY A 154 20.64 19.62 7.14
C GLY A 154 19.75 20.86 7.21
N ASP A 155 20.35 22.05 7.34
CA ASP A 155 19.60 23.32 7.42
C ASP A 155 19.06 23.82 6.06
N LYS A 156 19.47 23.22 4.93
CA LYS A 156 19.16 23.72 3.57
C LYS A 156 17.93 23.05 2.97
N HIS A 157 16.80 23.19 3.65
CA HIS A 157 15.55 22.48 3.39
C HIS A 157 15.03 22.50 1.95
N THR A 158 15.40 23.49 1.13
CA THR A 158 14.97 23.62 -0.27
C THR A 158 15.85 22.84 -1.27
N SER A 159 16.95 22.22 -0.82
CA SER A 159 17.91 21.54 -1.68
C SER A 159 17.74 20.01 -1.76
N TRP A 160 16.65 19.49 -1.20
CA TRP A 160 16.39 18.05 -1.08
C TRP A 160 16.40 17.31 -2.43
N ASP A 161 15.93 17.94 -3.50
CA ASP A 161 15.80 17.32 -4.82
C ASP A 161 17.16 17.03 -5.47
N LYS A 162 18.21 17.78 -5.11
CA LYS A 162 19.57 17.60 -5.63
C LYS A 162 20.24 16.31 -5.17
N TYR A 163 19.86 15.81 -4.00
CA TYR A 163 20.49 14.65 -3.37
C TYR A 163 19.76 13.33 -3.65
N LEU A 164 18.61 13.37 -4.35
CA LEU A 164 17.82 12.18 -4.63
C LEU A 164 18.57 11.09 -5.39
N PRO A 165 19.39 11.40 -6.42
CA PRO A 165 20.15 10.35 -7.11
C PRO A 165 21.10 9.60 -6.17
N GLN A 166 21.80 10.31 -5.28
CA GLN A 166 22.71 9.73 -4.30
C GLN A 166 21.97 8.92 -3.25
N ILE A 167 20.84 9.44 -2.75
CA ILE A 167 20.00 8.72 -1.79
C ILE A 167 19.44 7.43 -2.41
N CYS A 168 18.93 7.50 -3.64
CA CYS A 168 18.45 6.31 -4.35
C CYS A 168 19.56 5.30 -4.58
N PHE A 169 20.77 5.75 -4.94
CA PHE A 169 21.93 4.88 -5.09
C PHE A 169 22.24 4.13 -3.80
N VAL A 170 22.33 4.84 -2.67
CA VAL A 170 22.57 4.21 -1.34
C VAL A 170 21.46 3.21 -1.00
N LEU A 171 20.20 3.53 -1.26
CA LEU A 171 19.09 2.59 -1.01
C LEU A 171 19.13 1.37 -1.92
N ARG A 172 19.74 1.46 -3.12
CA ARG A 172 19.86 0.35 -4.07
C ARG A 172 21.04 -0.57 -3.77
N THR A 173 22.09 -0.06 -3.13
CA THR A 173 23.31 -0.84 -2.83
C THR A 173 23.39 -1.30 -1.39
N ALA A 174 22.64 -0.71 -0.46
CA ALA A 174 22.59 -1.17 0.92
C ALA A 174 21.76 -2.47 1.04
N PRO A 175 22.27 -3.50 1.76
CA PRO A 175 21.48 -4.69 2.08
C PRO A 175 20.18 -4.32 2.80
N HIS A 176 19.06 -4.90 2.35
CA HIS A 176 17.75 -4.61 2.92
C HIS A 176 17.36 -5.67 3.98
N ASP A 177 16.92 -5.24 5.17
CA ASP A 177 16.64 -6.12 6.32
C ASP A 177 15.71 -7.31 6.01
N SER A 178 14.74 -7.12 5.10
CA SER A 178 13.77 -8.17 4.76
C SER A 178 14.27 -9.22 3.78
N THR A 179 15.27 -8.89 2.95
CA THR A 179 15.80 -9.77 1.91
C THR A 179 17.21 -10.25 2.23
N GLY A 180 17.95 -9.56 3.10
CA GLY A 180 19.37 -9.81 3.37
C GLY A 180 20.32 -9.42 2.23
N LEU A 181 19.77 -9.08 1.06
CA LEU A 181 20.50 -8.73 -0.15
C LEU A 181 20.32 -7.25 -0.48
N SER A 182 21.29 -6.68 -1.19
CA SER A 182 21.13 -5.35 -1.78
C SER A 182 20.08 -5.38 -2.91
N PRO A 183 19.28 -4.31 -3.08
CA PRO A 183 18.37 -4.24 -4.20
C PRO A 183 19.04 -4.31 -5.58
N SER A 184 20.34 -3.98 -5.71
CA SER A 184 21.10 -4.10 -6.95
C SER A 184 21.46 -5.53 -7.34
N MET A 185 21.64 -6.42 -6.37
CA MET A 185 22.01 -7.81 -6.63
C MET A 185 20.93 -8.56 -7.42
N MET A 186 19.65 -8.28 -7.16
CA MET A 186 18.53 -9.01 -7.76
C MET A 186 18.18 -8.65 -9.22
N PRO A 187 18.31 -7.40 -9.70
CA PRO A 187 18.18 -7.07 -11.11
C PRO A 187 19.47 -7.27 -11.90
N TYR A 188 20.65 -7.03 -11.30
CA TYR A 188 21.92 -7.06 -12.05
C TYR A 188 22.75 -8.33 -11.85
N GLY A 189 22.47 -9.13 -10.81
CA GLY A 189 23.28 -10.30 -10.45
C GLY A 189 24.66 -9.94 -9.93
N ARG A 190 24.86 -8.67 -9.55
CA ARG A 190 26.10 -8.14 -9.01
C ARG A 190 25.83 -6.95 -8.09
N GLU A 191 26.78 -6.70 -7.19
CA GLU A 191 26.83 -5.45 -6.45
C GLU A 191 27.29 -4.29 -7.37
N LEU A 192 26.83 -3.08 -7.04
CA LEU A 192 27.33 -1.87 -7.70
C LEU A 192 28.46 -1.31 -6.87
N ASP A 193 29.62 -1.12 -7.51
CA ASP A 193 30.81 -0.63 -6.82
C ASP A 193 30.60 0.81 -6.32
N THR A 194 30.83 1.01 -5.03
CA THR A 194 30.94 2.35 -4.45
C THR A 194 32.38 2.86 -4.58
N PRO A 195 32.61 4.18 -4.51
CA PRO A 195 33.98 4.71 -4.48
C PRO A 195 34.83 4.11 -3.36
N LEU A 196 34.21 3.69 -2.25
CA LEU A 196 34.93 3.03 -1.17
C LEU A 196 35.35 1.61 -1.57
N ASP A 197 34.47 0.85 -2.24
CA ASP A 197 34.76 -0.50 -2.71
C ASP A 197 35.94 -0.52 -3.68
N LEU A 198 36.01 0.46 -4.60
CA LEU A 198 37.12 0.61 -5.54
C LEU A 198 38.48 0.88 -4.86
N ILE A 199 38.47 1.39 -3.63
CA ILE A 199 39.68 1.69 -2.86
C ILE A 199 40.04 0.54 -1.92
N THR A 200 39.04 -0.15 -1.36
CA THR A 200 39.23 -1.14 -0.29
C THR A 200 39.24 -2.57 -0.78
N GLN A 201 38.61 -2.87 -1.92
CA GLN A 201 38.55 -4.22 -2.45
C GLN A 201 39.76 -4.45 -3.37
N PRO A 202 40.52 -5.55 -3.15
CA PRO A 202 41.52 -5.95 -4.13
C PRO A 202 40.82 -6.24 -5.47
N PRO A 203 41.48 -6.01 -6.63
CA PRO A 203 40.92 -6.43 -7.91
C PRO A 203 40.55 -7.91 -7.82
N SER A 204 39.30 -8.23 -8.14
CA SER A 204 38.84 -9.61 -8.14
C SER A 204 39.58 -10.39 -9.23
N ASP A 205 40.46 -11.30 -8.82
CA ASP A 205 41.09 -12.29 -9.71
C ASP A 205 40.09 -13.38 -10.18
N ASP A 206 38.82 -13.27 -9.80
CA ASP A 206 37.74 -14.15 -10.24
C ASP A 206 37.21 -13.75 -11.62
N ILE A 207 38.07 -13.86 -12.64
CA ILE A 207 37.62 -13.90 -14.04
C ILE A 207 37.88 -15.31 -14.58
N ASP A 208 36.75 -15.97 -14.84
CA ASP A 208 36.57 -17.17 -15.65
C ASP A 208 37.20 -18.47 -15.14
N LYS A 209 36.42 -19.25 -14.38
CA LYS A 209 36.60 -20.71 -14.41
C LYS A 209 36.40 -21.16 -15.86
N PRO A 210 37.43 -21.71 -16.55
CA PRO A 210 37.28 -22.10 -17.94
C PRO A 210 36.25 -23.24 -18.04
N GLY A 211 35.10 -22.97 -18.68
CA GLY A 211 34.13 -24.00 -19.05
C GLY A 211 32.66 -23.71 -18.82
N VAL A 212 32.28 -22.68 -18.04
CA VAL A 212 30.86 -22.29 -17.89
C VAL A 212 30.61 -20.98 -18.62
N PRO A 213 29.68 -20.91 -19.59
CA PRO A 213 29.31 -19.66 -20.23
C PRO A 213 28.85 -18.63 -19.21
N TYR A 214 29.41 -17.42 -19.25
CA TYR A 214 29.02 -16.28 -18.40
C TYR A 214 27.50 -16.04 -18.28
N PRO A 215 26.68 -16.23 -19.34
CA PRO A 215 25.23 -16.11 -19.21
C PRO A 215 24.58 -17.16 -18.29
N GLU A 216 25.15 -18.36 -18.20
CA GLU A 216 24.62 -19.45 -17.36
C GLU A 216 24.99 -19.22 -15.90
N THR A 217 26.21 -18.74 -15.60
CA THR A 217 26.63 -18.38 -14.25
C THR A 217 25.82 -17.19 -13.72
N LEU A 218 25.58 -16.18 -14.55
CA LEU A 218 24.76 -15.03 -14.18
C LEU A 218 23.30 -15.43 -13.91
N ARG A 219 22.71 -16.27 -14.76
CA ARG A 219 21.34 -16.77 -14.56
C ARG A 219 21.22 -17.58 -13.27
N ALA A 220 22.19 -18.45 -12.99
CA ALA A 220 22.21 -19.23 -11.76
C ALA A 220 22.32 -18.33 -10.52
N SER A 221 23.21 -17.34 -10.55
CA SER A 221 23.37 -16.37 -9.45
C SER A 221 22.10 -15.53 -9.21
N LEU A 222 21.47 -15.05 -10.28
CA LEU A 222 20.20 -14.33 -10.19
C LEU A 222 19.08 -15.21 -9.61
N GLN A 223 18.99 -16.46 -10.07
CA GLN A 223 17.99 -17.40 -9.58
C GLN A 223 18.19 -17.68 -8.08
N GLU A 224 19.42 -17.90 -7.64
CA GLU A 224 19.76 -18.09 -6.23
C GLU A 224 19.40 -16.85 -5.39
N ALA A 225 19.72 -15.65 -5.89
CA ALA A 225 19.35 -14.40 -5.22
C ALA A 225 17.82 -14.23 -5.10
N HIS A 226 17.06 -14.59 -6.15
CA HIS A 226 15.59 -14.53 -6.13
C HIS A 226 14.98 -15.59 -5.20
N ASP A 227 15.54 -16.79 -5.16
CA ASP A 227 15.12 -17.86 -4.25
C ASP A 227 15.38 -17.46 -2.79
N HIS A 228 16.57 -16.91 -2.50
CA HIS A 228 16.91 -16.39 -1.18
C HIS A 228 15.97 -15.25 -0.75
N ALA A 229 15.75 -14.27 -1.64
CA ALA A 229 14.87 -13.14 -1.35
C ALA A 229 13.43 -13.59 -1.07
N ARG A 230 12.90 -14.56 -1.83
CA ARG A 230 11.57 -15.13 -1.59
C ARG A 230 11.49 -15.81 -0.22
N ALA A 231 12.44 -16.67 0.10
CA ALA A 231 12.47 -17.36 1.40
C ALA A 231 12.59 -16.38 2.59
N ALA A 232 13.44 -15.35 2.47
CA ALA A 232 13.60 -14.31 3.48
C ALA A 232 12.33 -13.47 3.66
N LEU A 233 11.66 -13.12 2.55
CA LEU A 233 10.40 -12.40 2.58
C LEU A 233 9.29 -13.23 3.20
N ASP A 234 9.17 -14.51 2.84
CA ASP A 234 8.16 -15.42 3.41
C ASP A 234 8.31 -15.50 4.93
N TYR A 235 9.53 -15.71 5.43
CA TYR A 235 9.81 -15.72 6.86
C TYR A 235 9.46 -14.40 7.55
N SER A 236 9.85 -13.27 6.96
CA SER A 236 9.55 -11.93 7.49
C SER A 236 8.04 -11.65 7.52
N HIS A 237 7.34 -12.04 6.45
CA HIS A 237 5.91 -11.89 6.28
C HIS A 237 5.12 -12.75 7.26
N ASP A 238 5.52 -14.01 7.47
CA ASP A 238 4.90 -14.90 8.46
C ASP A 238 5.07 -14.37 9.88
N ARG A 239 6.26 -13.88 10.22
CA ARG A 239 6.50 -13.23 11.51
C ARG A 239 5.62 -12.00 11.70
N GLN A 240 5.54 -11.13 10.69
CA GLN A 240 4.68 -9.94 10.74
C GLN A 240 3.21 -10.32 10.87
N LYS A 241 2.76 -11.34 10.14
CA LYS A 241 1.38 -11.84 10.15
C LYS A 241 1.02 -12.38 11.51
N HIS A 242 1.87 -13.21 12.09
CA HIS A 242 1.68 -13.76 13.43
C HIS A 242 1.40 -12.65 14.45
N TYR A 243 2.29 -11.66 14.55
CA TYR A 243 2.13 -10.57 15.52
C TYR A 243 0.92 -9.66 15.24
N TYR A 244 0.60 -9.42 13.98
CA TYR A 244 -0.59 -8.66 13.60
C TYR A 244 -1.88 -9.40 14.00
N ASP A 245 -1.96 -10.69 13.69
CA ASP A 245 -3.17 -11.52 13.88
C ASP A 245 -3.48 -11.78 15.36
N LEU A 246 -2.47 -11.81 16.25
CA LEU A 246 -2.66 -11.91 17.72
C LEU A 246 -3.61 -10.84 18.30
N ARG A 247 -3.61 -9.64 17.68
CA ARG A 247 -4.41 -8.48 18.11
C ARG A 247 -5.72 -8.34 17.32
N ARG A 248 -6.01 -9.27 16.40
CA ARG A 248 -7.16 -9.24 15.50
C ARG A 248 -8.14 -10.36 15.81
N ARG A 249 -9.32 -10.28 15.20
CA ARG A 249 -10.29 -11.36 15.18
C ARG A 249 -10.63 -11.71 13.74
N HIS A 250 -10.95 -12.97 13.52
CA HIS A 250 -11.57 -13.41 12.28
C HIS A 250 -12.97 -12.81 12.16
N ALA A 251 -13.32 -12.36 10.95
CA ALA A 251 -14.67 -11.93 10.61
C ALA A 251 -14.89 -12.14 9.11
N THR A 252 -16.01 -12.76 8.77
CA THR A 252 -16.41 -13.04 7.39
C THR A 252 -17.85 -12.61 7.21
N PHE A 253 -18.16 -12.12 6.02
CA PHE A 253 -19.49 -11.68 5.63
C PHE A 253 -19.91 -12.38 4.34
N SER A 254 -21.20 -12.69 4.23
CA SER A 254 -21.79 -13.31 3.05
C SER A 254 -22.50 -12.26 2.20
N VAL A 255 -22.62 -12.52 0.90
CA VAL A 255 -23.43 -11.66 0.01
C VAL A 255 -24.88 -11.67 0.50
N GLY A 256 -25.47 -10.48 0.62
CA GLY A 256 -26.80 -10.26 1.19
C GLY A 256 -26.80 -9.90 2.68
N ASP A 257 -25.67 -9.99 3.38
CA ASP A 257 -25.60 -9.59 4.80
C ASP A 257 -25.88 -8.10 4.97
N LEU A 258 -26.70 -7.77 5.96
CA LEU A 258 -26.97 -6.40 6.43
C LEU A 258 -25.86 -5.94 7.38
N VAL A 259 -25.20 -4.86 7.03
CA VAL A 259 -24.06 -4.32 7.77
C VAL A 259 -24.16 -2.81 7.96
N ARG A 260 -23.41 -2.31 8.94
CA ARG A 260 -23.08 -0.89 9.08
C ARG A 260 -21.60 -0.68 8.94
N VAL A 261 -21.20 0.48 8.44
CA VAL A 261 -19.80 0.86 8.24
C VAL A 261 -19.38 1.93 9.24
N LYS A 262 -18.14 1.87 9.71
CA LYS A 262 -17.54 2.95 10.51
C LYS A 262 -17.37 4.19 9.65
N THR A 263 -17.71 5.33 10.23
CA THR A 263 -17.57 6.64 9.59
C THR A 263 -16.27 7.30 10.06
N HIS A 264 -15.70 8.13 9.18
CA HIS A 264 -14.55 8.98 9.49
C HIS A 264 -14.82 10.41 9.01
N PRO A 265 -15.86 11.08 9.54
CA PRO A 265 -16.22 12.41 9.09
C PRO A 265 -15.14 13.42 9.52
N ARG A 266 -14.97 14.48 8.73
CA ARG A 266 -14.11 15.62 9.10
C ARG A 266 -14.97 16.69 9.75
N SER A 267 -14.43 17.38 10.76
CA SER A 267 -15.12 18.53 11.35
C SER A 267 -15.22 19.65 10.32
N ASP A 268 -16.35 20.33 10.30
CA ASP A 268 -16.62 21.45 9.41
C ASP A 268 -17.17 22.63 10.20
N LEU A 269 -16.39 23.70 10.27
CA LEU A 269 -16.76 24.91 10.99
C LEU A 269 -17.90 25.66 10.31
N LEU A 270 -18.00 25.59 8.97
CA LEU A 270 -19.03 26.30 8.21
C LEU A 270 -20.42 25.75 8.53
N TYR A 271 -20.53 24.43 8.72
CA TYR A 271 -21.78 23.75 9.06
C TYR A 271 -21.96 23.53 10.58
N ASN A 272 -21.12 24.14 11.43
CA ASN A 272 -21.09 23.90 12.88
C ASN A 272 -21.05 22.40 13.25
N PHE A 273 -20.37 21.59 12.44
CA PHE A 273 -20.32 20.15 12.58
C PHE A 273 -18.98 19.70 13.19
N THR A 274 -19.03 18.90 14.25
CA THR A 274 -17.83 18.36 14.90
C THR A 274 -17.80 16.83 14.77
N ALA A 275 -16.74 16.30 14.15
CA ALA A 275 -16.55 14.87 13.96
C ALA A 275 -16.57 14.06 15.27
N LYS A 276 -16.16 14.67 16.40
CA LYS A 276 -16.19 14.02 17.72
C LYS A 276 -17.61 13.71 18.22
N LEU A 277 -18.62 14.43 17.75
CA LEU A 277 -20.03 14.25 18.14
C LEU A 277 -20.84 13.49 17.07
N ALA A 278 -20.22 13.18 15.93
CA ALA A 278 -20.86 12.47 14.85
C ALA A 278 -21.15 11.00 15.24
N PRO A 279 -22.21 10.38 14.69
CA PRO A 279 -22.39 8.94 14.77
C PRO A 279 -21.14 8.20 14.30
N LEU A 280 -20.77 7.13 15.01
CA LEU A 280 -19.58 6.33 14.70
C LEU A 280 -19.80 5.40 13.50
N PHE A 281 -21.05 5.15 13.14
CA PHE A 281 -21.42 4.25 12.06
C PHE A 281 -22.50 4.86 11.18
N GLU A 282 -22.55 4.39 9.93
CA GLU A 282 -23.56 4.69 8.93
C GLU A 282 -24.08 3.37 8.31
N GLY A 283 -25.30 3.43 7.76
CA GLY A 283 -26.00 2.29 7.16
C GLY A 283 -27.52 2.42 7.31
N PRO A 284 -28.28 1.37 6.98
CA PRO A 284 -27.82 0.02 6.64
C PRO A 284 -27.29 -0.13 5.21
N LEU A 285 -26.33 -1.04 5.03
CA LEU A 285 -25.79 -1.45 3.72
C LEU A 285 -25.92 -2.97 3.53
N HIS A 286 -25.99 -3.42 2.28
CA HIS A 286 -25.88 -4.82 1.91
C HIS A 286 -24.47 -5.14 1.40
N VAL A 287 -23.98 -6.33 1.74
CA VAL A 287 -22.81 -6.90 1.08
C VAL A 287 -23.21 -7.38 -0.30
N THR A 288 -22.72 -6.72 -1.35
CA THR A 288 -23.02 -7.09 -2.75
C THR A 288 -22.00 -8.07 -3.30
N GLN A 289 -20.73 -7.95 -2.89
CA GLN A 289 -19.67 -8.80 -3.38
C GLN A 289 -18.57 -8.99 -2.33
N ARG A 290 -18.09 -10.23 -2.19
CA ARG A 290 -16.84 -10.54 -1.47
C ARG A 290 -15.67 -10.49 -2.44
N LEU A 291 -14.77 -9.52 -2.27
CA LEU A 291 -13.59 -9.34 -3.13
C LEU A 291 -12.37 -10.10 -2.59
N SER A 292 -12.24 -10.17 -1.27
CA SER A 292 -11.25 -10.99 -0.56
C SER A 292 -11.76 -11.35 0.83
N ASP A 293 -10.96 -12.04 1.64
CA ASP A 293 -11.29 -12.31 3.05
C ASP A 293 -11.50 -11.04 3.87
N VAL A 294 -10.87 -9.94 3.44
CA VAL A 294 -10.83 -8.68 4.18
C VAL A 294 -11.47 -7.50 3.45
N ASN A 295 -11.84 -7.63 2.17
CA ASN A 295 -12.43 -6.55 1.38
C ASN A 295 -13.78 -6.96 0.79
N TYR A 296 -14.78 -6.10 0.96
CA TYR A 296 -16.16 -6.32 0.55
C TYR A 296 -16.69 -5.09 -0.18
N ARG A 297 -17.45 -5.29 -1.25
CA ARG A 297 -18.21 -4.22 -1.92
C ARG A 297 -19.59 -4.14 -1.29
N LEU A 298 -20.03 -2.92 -0.99
CA LEU A 298 -21.29 -2.66 -0.29
C LEU A 298 -22.20 -1.75 -1.13
N SER A 299 -23.50 -1.87 -0.94
CA SER A 299 -24.50 -0.93 -1.48
C SER A 299 -25.45 -0.46 -0.40
N TRP A 300 -25.96 0.76 -0.55
CA TRP A 300 -26.97 1.31 0.35
C TRP A 300 -28.31 0.57 0.17
N VAL A 301 -28.99 0.26 1.28
CA VAL A 301 -30.24 -0.51 1.25
C VAL A 301 -31.41 0.29 0.70
N ASP A 302 -31.44 1.60 0.97
CA ASP A 302 -32.51 2.51 0.59
C ASP A 302 -32.46 2.90 -0.89
N SER A 303 -31.28 3.25 -1.40
CA SER A 303 -31.08 3.75 -2.76
C SER A 303 -30.58 2.69 -3.74
N GLY A 304 -30.03 1.58 -3.24
CA GLY A 304 -29.30 0.60 -4.06
C GLY A 304 -27.97 1.13 -4.62
N ALA A 305 -27.57 2.36 -4.27
CA ALA A 305 -26.35 2.98 -4.77
C ALA A 305 -25.11 2.23 -4.27
N ASP A 306 -24.10 2.09 -5.14
CA ASP A 306 -22.81 1.51 -4.77
C ASP A 306 -22.10 2.41 -3.76
N ALA A 307 -21.82 1.87 -2.57
CA ALA A 307 -21.04 2.55 -1.55
C ALA A 307 -19.52 2.32 -1.74
N GLY A 308 -19.15 1.40 -2.64
CA GLY A 308 -17.76 1.06 -2.93
C GLY A 308 -17.21 -0.04 -2.03
N VAL A 309 -15.88 -0.08 -1.92
CA VAL A 309 -15.14 -1.18 -1.28
C VAL A 309 -14.68 -0.79 0.12
N TYR A 310 -15.09 -1.60 1.11
CA TYR A 310 -14.74 -1.43 2.51
C TYR A 310 -13.89 -2.60 3.02
N HIS A 311 -12.90 -2.25 3.84
CA HIS A 311 -12.13 -3.24 4.60
C HIS A 311 -12.96 -3.74 5.78
N VAL A 312 -12.87 -5.03 6.09
CA VAL A 312 -13.61 -5.77 7.12
C VAL A 312 -13.53 -5.12 8.52
N VAL A 313 -12.45 -4.39 8.81
CA VAL A 313 -12.27 -3.65 10.07
C VAL A 313 -13.29 -2.53 10.28
N ASN A 314 -13.83 -2.01 9.17
CA ASN A 314 -14.83 -0.94 9.16
C ASN A 314 -16.25 -1.50 9.09
N ILE A 315 -16.45 -2.82 8.98
CA ILE A 315 -17.77 -3.43 8.82
C ILE A 315 -18.24 -4.06 10.14
N CYS A 316 -19.52 -3.90 10.48
CA CYS A 316 -20.14 -4.48 11.68
C CYS A 316 -21.52 -5.11 11.39
N THR A 317 -21.75 -6.32 11.93
CA THR A 317 -22.95 -7.17 11.71
C THR A 317 -24.13 -6.94 12.66
N ASN A 318 -24.04 -6.04 13.64
CA ASN A 318 -25.08 -5.92 14.68
C ASN A 318 -26.23 -4.97 14.27
N LEU A 319 -26.78 -5.14 13.08
CA LEU A 319 -27.98 -4.42 12.64
C LEU A 319 -29.21 -5.28 12.90
N HIS A 320 -29.85 -5.04 14.04
CA HIS A 320 -31.19 -5.56 14.30
C HIS A 320 -32.18 -4.49 13.86
N LEU A 321 -32.62 -4.58 12.60
CA LEU A 321 -33.74 -3.79 12.12
C LEU A 321 -35.01 -4.33 12.77
N SER A 322 -35.76 -3.48 13.48
CA SER A 322 -37.15 -3.81 13.81
C SER A 322 -37.91 -3.98 12.49
N ARG A 323 -38.76 -5.03 12.40
CA ARG A 323 -39.53 -5.40 11.19
C ARG A 323 -40.41 -4.26 10.61
N SER A 324 -40.53 -3.14 11.30
CA SER A 324 -41.36 -1.99 10.93
C SER A 324 -40.83 -1.15 9.75
N PHE A 325 -39.61 -1.39 9.27
CA PHE A 325 -38.97 -0.58 8.23
C PHE A 325 -38.69 -1.30 6.90
N ILE A 326 -39.07 -2.58 6.75
CA ILE A 326 -38.76 -3.38 5.54
C ILE A 326 -39.92 -3.40 4.53
N LEU A 327 -41.07 -2.79 4.83
CA LEU A 327 -42.17 -2.70 3.88
C LEU A 327 -42.37 -1.26 3.42
N PRO A 328 -42.37 -0.97 2.11
CA PRO A 328 -42.97 0.27 1.63
C PRO A 328 -44.43 0.25 2.06
N GLN A 329 -44.88 1.31 2.73
CA GLN A 329 -46.31 1.49 2.94
C GLN A 329 -46.95 1.78 1.59
N CYS A 330 -47.69 0.77 1.10
CA CYS A 330 -48.65 0.74 0.01
C CYS A 330 -48.14 1.07 -1.41
#